data_AF-A0A9D8PZG9-F1
#
_entry.id   AF-A0A9D8PZG9-F1
#
_cell.length_a   1.000
_cell.length_b   1.000
_cell.length_c   1.000
_cell.angle_alpha   90.00
_cell.angle_beta   90.00
_cell.angle_gamma   90.00
#
_symmetry.space_group_name_H-M   'P 1'
#
loop_
_entity.id
_entity.type
_entity.pdbx_description
1 polymer ?
#
loop_
_entity_poly.entity_id
_entity_poly.type
_entity_poly.pdbx_seq_one_letter_code
_entity_poly.pdbx_strand_id
1 'polypeptide(L)'
;MATRWSPGTAGPHPYLIGASEAHAVLDSVRALAGIRDIGASNRFIVWGHSQGGQAALFTGQLAERYAPDLRLLGVVAAAPATELGQLFDDDLTSAAGKVLTAMTLYAWNKLYGFPLAEAVDAPAIPEVERIGETCIDSIVGDLEDLESQRPLKHKFLKIDPAKQPPWADVTAANVPGQEPIRVPVFIAQWLADKIVHPSVTEEFVTILCARDTTVRFLKVPDFGHPTIPERSAP
;
A
#
# COMPACT_ATOMS: atom_id res chain seq x y z
N MET A 1 10.97 -3.34 -26.29
CA MET A 1 11.17 -2.04 -25.60
C MET A 1 10.08 -1.96 -24.54
N ALA A 2 10.41 -2.27 -23.29
CA ALA A 2 9.46 -2.16 -22.19
C ALA A 2 9.30 -0.68 -21.85
N THR A 3 8.06 -0.19 -21.92
CA THR A 3 7.68 1.15 -21.50
C THR A 3 7.89 1.25 -19.98
N ARG A 4 8.93 1.98 -19.55
CA ARG A 4 9.04 2.45 -18.16
C ARG A 4 7.76 3.23 -17.85
N TRP A 5 6.91 2.68 -16.99
CA TRP A 5 5.69 3.34 -16.58
C TRP A 5 5.82 3.88 -15.16
N SER A 6 5.24 5.04 -14.98
CA SER A 6 5.04 5.72 -13.71
C SER A 6 3.61 6.26 -13.74
N PRO A 7 2.83 6.17 -12.65
CA PRO A 7 1.56 6.88 -12.57
C PRO A 7 1.85 8.39 -12.50
N GLY A 8 1.74 9.08 -13.63
CA GLY A 8 1.64 10.53 -13.72
C GLY A 8 2.92 11.38 -13.65
N THR A 9 4.08 10.85 -13.26
CA THR A 9 5.36 11.61 -13.21
C THR A 9 6.56 10.76 -13.61
N ALA A 10 7.57 11.31 -14.29
CA ALA A 10 8.77 10.53 -14.63
C ALA A 10 9.53 10.08 -13.38
N GLY A 11 9.71 8.78 -13.17
CA GLY A 11 10.47 8.24 -12.03
C GLY A 11 9.99 6.86 -11.55
N PRO A 12 10.67 6.21 -10.59
CA PRO A 12 10.15 4.99 -9.98
C PRO A 12 8.79 5.26 -9.31
N HIS A 13 7.87 4.28 -9.36
CA HIS A 13 6.63 4.37 -8.58
C HIS A 13 6.97 4.40 -7.07
N PRO A 14 6.52 5.40 -6.29
CA PRO A 14 6.75 5.47 -4.85
C PRO A 14 5.86 4.47 -4.09
N TYR A 15 6.13 3.20 -4.32
CA TYR A 15 5.38 2.06 -3.80
C TYR A 15 5.44 2.01 -2.26
N LEU A 16 4.26 2.04 -1.62
CA LEU A 16 4.07 2.04 -0.16
C LEU A 16 4.79 3.21 0.53
N ILE A 17 4.76 4.38 -0.12
CA ILE A 17 5.16 5.64 0.49
C ILE A 17 3.90 6.43 0.84
N GLY A 18 3.36 6.22 2.04
CA GLY A 18 2.05 6.71 2.46
C GLY A 18 1.86 8.22 2.30
N ALA A 19 2.89 9.03 2.62
CA ALA A 19 2.83 10.48 2.41
C ALA A 19 2.72 10.86 0.92
N SER A 20 3.47 10.17 0.06
CA SER A 20 3.41 10.39 -1.39
C SER A 20 2.05 9.98 -1.96
N GLU A 21 1.54 8.83 -1.54
CA GLU A 21 0.23 8.31 -1.95
C GLU A 21 -0.90 9.27 -1.56
N ALA A 22 -0.91 9.74 -0.31
CA ALA A 22 -1.91 10.67 0.18
C ALA A 22 -1.87 12.04 -0.52
N HIS A 23 -0.68 12.60 -0.75
CA HIS A 23 -0.55 13.85 -1.50
C HIS A 23 -1.11 13.70 -2.91
N ALA A 24 -0.78 12.60 -3.60
CA ALA A 24 -1.30 12.33 -4.94
C ALA A 24 -2.84 12.21 -4.95
N VAL A 25 -3.42 11.50 -3.99
CA VAL A 25 -4.89 11.40 -3.85
C VAL A 25 -5.51 12.78 -3.61
N LEU A 26 -5.01 13.54 -2.64
CA LEU A 26 -5.57 14.85 -2.29
C LEU A 26 -5.43 15.87 -3.44
N ASP A 27 -4.29 15.88 -4.12
CA ASP A 27 -4.08 16.78 -5.26
C ASP A 27 -4.93 16.38 -6.48
N SER A 28 -5.24 15.09 -6.64
CA SER A 28 -6.20 14.65 -7.66
C SER A 28 -7.62 15.18 -7.39
N VAL A 29 -8.06 15.17 -6.12
CA VAL A 29 -9.36 15.73 -5.72
C VAL A 29 -9.38 17.24 -5.90
N ARG A 30 -8.30 17.94 -5.51
CA ARG A 30 -8.16 19.39 -5.76
C ARG A 30 -8.21 19.73 -7.24
N ALA A 31 -7.50 18.96 -8.07
CA ALA A 31 -7.49 19.15 -9.51
C ALA A 31 -8.91 19.05 -10.07
N LEU A 32 -9.68 18.02 -9.68
CA LEU A 32 -11.08 17.86 -10.08
C LEU A 32 -11.96 19.01 -9.58
N ALA A 33 -11.83 19.41 -8.32
CA ALA A 33 -12.58 20.53 -7.74
C ALA A 33 -12.25 21.88 -8.40
N GLY A 34 -11.07 22.02 -9.00
CA GLY A 34 -10.64 23.20 -9.74
C GLY A 34 -11.18 23.29 -11.17
N ILE A 35 -11.75 22.22 -11.73
CA ILE A 35 -12.34 22.24 -13.07
C ILE A 35 -13.65 23.05 -13.03
N ARG A 36 -13.68 24.15 -13.78
CA ARG A 36 -14.88 24.99 -13.89
C ARG A 36 -15.99 24.26 -14.65
N ASP A 37 -17.23 24.61 -14.34
CA ASP A 37 -18.43 24.20 -15.08
C ASP A 37 -18.80 22.70 -15.03
N ILE A 38 -18.14 21.89 -14.20
CA ILE A 38 -18.54 20.49 -13.93
C ILE A 38 -19.28 20.32 -12.60
N GLY A 39 -19.39 21.38 -11.78
CA GLY A 39 -20.10 21.34 -10.50
C GLY A 39 -19.47 20.42 -9.45
N ALA A 40 -18.18 20.11 -9.55
CA ALA A 40 -17.48 19.26 -8.59
C ALA A 40 -17.45 19.92 -7.19
N SER A 41 -17.71 19.13 -6.15
CA SER A 41 -17.62 19.58 -4.76
C SER A 41 -16.21 19.40 -4.22
N ASN A 42 -15.81 20.20 -3.24
CA ASN A 42 -14.62 19.94 -2.42
C ASN A 42 -14.85 18.84 -1.37
N ARG A 43 -16.05 18.25 -1.31
CA ARG A 43 -16.40 17.15 -0.41
C ARG A 43 -16.11 15.81 -1.09
N PHE A 44 -15.43 14.92 -0.39
CA PHE A 44 -15.04 13.63 -0.95
C PHE A 44 -14.99 12.51 0.11
N ILE A 45 -15.04 11.28 -0.38
CA ILE A 45 -14.72 10.05 0.37
C ILE A 45 -13.56 9.40 -0.37
N VAL A 46 -12.62 8.82 0.35
CA VAL A 46 -11.53 8.03 -0.24
C VAL A 46 -11.78 6.55 -0.01
N TRP A 47 -11.60 5.75 -1.04
CA TRP A 47 -11.68 4.30 -0.99
C TRP A 47 -10.42 3.69 -1.61
N GLY A 48 -9.92 2.61 -1.03
CA GLY A 48 -8.88 1.82 -1.68
C GLY A 48 -8.71 0.42 -1.08
N HIS A 49 -8.06 -0.43 -1.87
CA HIS A 49 -7.77 -1.82 -1.53
C HIS A 49 -6.26 -2.09 -1.50
N SER A 50 -5.77 -2.92 -0.56
CA SER A 50 -4.37 -3.36 -0.48
C SER A 50 -3.45 -2.15 -0.31
N GLN A 51 -2.52 -1.90 -1.24
CA GLN A 51 -1.78 -0.62 -1.30
C GLN A 51 -2.72 0.59 -1.32
N GLY A 52 -3.77 0.57 -2.13
CA GLY A 52 -4.75 1.66 -2.16
C GLY A 52 -5.48 1.83 -0.82
N GLY A 53 -5.61 0.75 -0.03
CA GLY A 53 -6.16 0.82 1.33
C GLY A 53 -5.22 1.56 2.28
N GLN A 54 -3.90 1.33 2.17
CA GLN A 54 -2.89 2.13 2.86
C GLN A 54 -2.98 3.61 2.44
N ALA A 55 -3.02 3.88 1.13
CA ALA A 55 -3.16 5.23 0.58
C ALA A 55 -4.40 5.96 1.12
N ALA A 56 -5.54 5.27 1.21
CA ALA A 56 -6.79 5.80 1.76
C ALA A 56 -6.65 6.18 3.24
N LEU A 57 -5.97 5.35 4.03
CA LEU A 57 -5.71 5.62 5.46
C LEU A 57 -4.76 6.80 5.65
N PHE A 58 -3.65 6.87 4.90
CA PHE A 58 -2.75 8.03 4.93
C PHE A 58 -3.45 9.29 4.47
N THR A 59 -4.31 9.22 3.44
CA THR A 59 -5.15 10.35 3.01
C THR A 59 -6.01 10.85 4.17
N GLY A 60 -6.61 9.94 4.94
CA GLY A 60 -7.36 10.25 6.15
C GLY A 60 -6.55 11.01 7.22
N GLN A 61 -5.30 10.62 7.42
CA GLN A 61 -4.41 11.29 8.38
C GLN A 61 -3.98 12.67 7.88
N LEU A 62 -3.63 12.78 6.60
CA LEU A 62 -2.99 13.95 5.99
C LEU A 62 -3.96 15.04 5.53
N ALA A 63 -5.23 14.71 5.28
CA ALA A 63 -6.19 15.62 4.65
C ALA A 63 -6.28 17.00 5.30
N GLU A 64 -6.46 17.08 6.63
CA GLU A 64 -6.67 18.36 7.32
C GLU A 64 -5.44 19.28 7.24
N ARG A 65 -4.23 18.72 7.26
CA ARG A 65 -2.98 19.50 7.24
C ARG A 65 -2.49 19.83 5.85
N TYR A 66 -2.59 18.89 4.91
CA TYR A 66 -2.09 19.06 3.55
C TYR A 66 -3.12 19.73 2.64
N ALA A 67 -4.41 19.42 2.85
CA ALA A 67 -5.53 19.90 2.05
C ALA A 67 -6.70 20.48 2.85
N PRO A 68 -6.47 21.54 3.66
CA PRO A 68 -7.52 22.15 4.48
C PRO A 68 -8.68 22.77 3.69
N ASP A 69 -8.50 23.00 2.38
CA ASP A 69 -9.52 23.47 1.45
C ASP A 69 -10.50 22.37 1.01
N LEU A 70 -10.13 21.09 1.20
CA LEU A 70 -10.98 19.94 0.92
C LEU A 70 -11.69 19.44 2.19
N ARG A 71 -12.87 18.85 2.01
CA ARG A 71 -13.66 18.26 3.09
C ARG A 71 -13.77 16.75 2.91
N LEU A 72 -12.87 16.02 3.56
CA LEU A 72 -12.98 14.57 3.68
C LEU A 72 -14.19 14.20 4.55
N LEU A 73 -15.03 13.28 4.08
CA LEU A 73 -16.23 12.83 4.78
C LEU A 73 -16.09 11.44 5.40
N GLY A 74 -15.15 10.64 4.91
CA GLY A 74 -14.91 9.29 5.40
C GLY A 74 -13.80 8.59 4.61
N VAL A 75 -13.24 7.57 5.24
CA VAL A 75 -12.21 6.70 4.66
C VAL A 75 -12.75 5.28 4.58
N VAL A 76 -12.55 4.63 3.45
CA VAL A 76 -12.88 3.22 3.26
C VAL A 76 -11.61 2.48 2.83
N ALA A 77 -11.21 1.50 3.64
CA ALA A 77 -9.99 0.73 3.41
C ALA A 77 -10.32 -0.76 3.39
N ALA A 78 -10.02 -1.42 2.28
CA ALA A 78 -10.22 -2.85 2.09
C ALA A 78 -8.86 -3.57 2.11
N ALA A 79 -8.73 -4.64 2.89
CA ALA A 79 -7.50 -5.40 3.13
C ALA A 79 -6.23 -4.52 3.12
N PRO A 80 -6.17 -3.46 3.95
CA PRO A 80 -5.16 -2.42 3.78
C PRO A 80 -3.77 -2.86 4.27
N ALA A 81 -2.73 -2.52 3.51
CA ALA A 81 -1.34 -2.79 3.88
C ALA A 81 -0.88 -1.88 5.04
N THR A 82 -1.21 -2.28 6.29
CA THR A 82 -1.16 -1.43 7.49
C THR A 82 -0.01 -1.73 8.44
N GLU A 83 0.69 -2.85 8.29
CA GLU A 83 1.92 -3.11 9.04
C GLU A 83 2.96 -3.71 8.11
N LEU A 84 3.84 -2.88 7.56
CA LEU A 84 4.81 -3.28 6.55
C LEU A 84 5.82 -4.32 7.07
N GLY A 85 6.16 -4.29 8.38
CA GLY A 85 7.11 -5.25 8.95
C GLY A 85 6.54 -6.66 9.03
N GLN A 86 5.37 -6.81 9.65
CA GLN A 86 4.63 -8.08 9.65
C GLN A 86 4.29 -8.53 8.23
N LEU A 87 3.90 -7.61 7.36
CA LEU A 87 3.62 -7.93 5.96
C LEU A 87 4.87 -8.50 5.30
N PHE A 88 6.05 -7.89 5.39
CA PHE A 88 7.27 -8.49 4.81
C PHE A 88 7.55 -9.90 5.33
N ASP A 89 7.44 -10.14 6.64
CA ASP A 89 7.71 -11.46 7.21
C ASP A 89 6.71 -12.53 6.68
N ASP A 90 5.41 -12.22 6.68
CA ASP A 90 4.36 -13.11 6.19
C ASP A 90 4.44 -13.29 4.65
N ASP A 91 4.68 -12.20 3.92
CA ASP A 91 4.72 -12.13 2.46
C ASP A 91 5.94 -12.83 1.86
N LEU A 92 7.04 -12.94 2.58
CA LEU A 92 8.22 -13.69 2.11
C LEU A 92 7.94 -15.19 1.92
N THR A 93 6.85 -15.70 2.50
CA THR A 93 6.47 -17.11 2.37
C THR A 93 5.69 -17.40 1.08
N SER A 94 5.12 -16.38 0.42
CA SER A 94 4.33 -16.51 -0.81
C SER A 94 5.06 -15.90 -2.03
N ALA A 95 4.70 -16.30 -3.25
CA ALA A 95 5.27 -15.71 -4.46
C ALA A 95 4.86 -14.23 -4.61
N ALA A 96 3.59 -13.93 -4.33
CA ALA A 96 3.05 -12.58 -4.37
C ALA A 96 3.77 -11.67 -3.38
N GLY A 97 3.93 -12.10 -2.15
CA GLY A 97 4.56 -11.30 -1.13
C GLY A 97 6.05 -11.02 -1.37
N LYS A 98 6.79 -11.96 -1.98
CA LYS A 98 8.15 -11.69 -2.48
C LYS A 98 8.19 -10.62 -3.56
N VAL A 99 7.22 -10.60 -4.47
CA VAL A 99 7.08 -9.56 -5.50
C VAL A 99 6.80 -8.21 -4.85
N LEU A 100 5.85 -8.11 -3.92
CA LEU A 100 5.53 -6.86 -3.21
C LEU A 100 6.74 -6.34 -2.40
N THR A 101 7.45 -7.23 -1.73
CA THR A 101 8.69 -6.90 -1.01
C THR A 101 9.76 -6.38 -1.97
N ALA A 102 9.96 -7.04 -3.12
CA ALA A 102 10.91 -6.59 -4.13
C ALA A 102 10.55 -5.21 -4.71
N MET A 103 9.27 -4.96 -5.00
CA MET A 103 8.79 -3.64 -5.45
C MET A 103 9.07 -2.55 -4.42
N THR A 104 8.82 -2.85 -3.14
CA THR A 104 9.07 -1.90 -2.03
C THR A 104 10.56 -1.56 -1.92
N LEU A 105 11.42 -2.59 -1.87
CA LEU A 105 12.87 -2.39 -1.76
C LEU A 105 13.45 -1.64 -2.96
N TYR A 106 12.97 -1.95 -4.17
CA TYR A 106 13.36 -1.22 -5.38
C TYR A 106 12.94 0.25 -5.31
N ALA A 107 11.67 0.54 -4.97
CA ALA A 107 11.18 1.91 -4.88
C ALA A 107 12.01 2.72 -3.88
N TRP A 108 12.29 2.16 -2.71
CA TRP A 108 13.03 2.85 -1.66
C TRP A 108 14.53 2.98 -1.99
N ASN A 109 15.12 2.01 -2.70
CA ASN A 109 16.46 2.15 -3.27
C ASN A 109 16.53 3.36 -4.21
N LYS A 110 15.57 3.52 -5.12
CA LYS A 110 15.59 4.60 -6.11
C LYS A 110 15.24 5.97 -5.51
N LEU A 111 14.38 6.01 -4.50
CA LEU A 111 13.92 7.27 -3.89
C LEU A 111 14.85 7.78 -2.78
N TYR A 112 15.37 6.88 -1.95
CA TYR A 112 16.19 7.23 -0.79
C TYR A 112 17.67 6.88 -0.94
N GLY A 113 18.05 6.20 -2.03
CA GLY A 113 19.43 5.80 -2.27
C GLY A 113 19.90 4.62 -1.43
N PHE A 114 18.98 3.90 -0.76
CA PHE A 114 19.34 2.78 0.11
C PHE A 114 19.91 1.61 -0.69
N PRO A 115 21.12 1.11 -0.38
CA PRO A 115 21.77 0.10 -1.20
C PRO A 115 21.08 -1.26 -1.09
N LEU A 116 20.52 -1.76 -2.20
CA LEU A 116 19.92 -3.10 -2.26
C LEU A 116 20.89 -4.19 -1.79
N ALA A 117 22.18 -4.04 -2.05
CA ALA A 117 23.20 -5.02 -1.65
C ALA A 117 23.29 -5.23 -0.12
N GLU A 118 22.83 -4.30 0.69
CA GLU A 118 22.78 -4.45 2.15
C GLU A 118 21.57 -5.29 2.60
N ALA A 119 20.43 -5.18 1.89
CA ALA A 119 19.19 -5.87 2.25
C ALA A 119 18.96 -7.18 1.49
N VAL A 120 19.49 -7.30 0.26
CA VAL A 120 19.17 -8.35 -0.70
C VAL A 120 20.41 -9.16 -1.08
N ASP A 121 20.25 -10.48 -1.20
CA ASP A 121 21.24 -11.41 -1.72
C ASP A 121 21.66 -11.02 -3.14
N ALA A 122 22.98 -10.96 -3.39
CA ALA A 122 23.53 -10.46 -4.64
C ALA A 122 22.94 -11.15 -5.91
N PRO A 123 22.70 -12.48 -5.93
CA PRO A 123 22.06 -13.14 -7.07
C PRO A 123 20.61 -12.72 -7.33
N ALA A 124 19.91 -12.19 -6.33
CA ALA A 124 18.51 -11.79 -6.43
C ALA A 124 18.32 -10.33 -6.86
N ILE A 125 19.35 -9.48 -6.75
CA ILE A 125 19.27 -8.05 -7.08
C ILE A 125 18.75 -7.81 -8.51
N PRO A 126 19.24 -8.49 -9.57
CA PRO A 126 18.73 -8.23 -10.92
C PRO A 126 17.24 -8.52 -11.08
N GLU A 127 16.72 -9.52 -10.36
CA GLU A 127 15.31 -9.87 -10.39
C GLU A 127 14.46 -8.88 -9.57
N VAL A 128 14.97 -8.39 -8.43
CA VAL A 128 14.33 -7.30 -7.67
C VAL A 128 14.22 -6.04 -8.52
N GLU A 129 15.27 -5.68 -9.25
CA GLU A 129 15.24 -4.54 -10.17
C GLU A 129 14.26 -4.75 -11.32
N ARG A 130 14.25 -5.94 -11.92
CA ARG A 130 13.29 -6.29 -12.98
C ARG A 130 11.85 -6.17 -12.50
N ILE A 131 11.55 -6.70 -11.31
CA ILE A 131 10.22 -6.63 -10.68
C ILE A 131 9.83 -5.17 -10.44
N GLY A 132 10.71 -4.38 -9.81
CA GLY A 132 10.42 -2.98 -9.50
C GLY A 132 10.25 -2.07 -10.72
N GLU A 133 10.83 -2.44 -11.87
CA GLU A 133 10.66 -1.73 -13.14
C GLU A 133 9.41 -2.15 -13.93
N THR A 134 8.75 -3.23 -13.53
CA THR A 134 7.62 -3.81 -14.26
C THR A 134 6.31 -3.49 -13.55
N CYS A 135 5.24 -3.20 -14.30
CA CYS A 135 3.90 -3.02 -13.73
C CYS A 135 3.44 -4.31 -13.06
N ILE A 136 2.78 -4.21 -11.90
CA ILE A 136 2.27 -5.37 -11.17
C ILE A 136 1.39 -6.25 -12.07
N ASP A 137 0.43 -5.67 -12.81
CA ASP A 137 -0.44 -6.41 -13.74
C ASP A 137 0.33 -7.16 -14.85
N SER A 138 1.53 -6.70 -15.20
CA SER A 138 2.41 -7.37 -16.17
C SER A 138 3.26 -8.49 -15.53
N ILE A 139 3.31 -8.53 -14.21
CA ILE A 139 3.99 -9.56 -13.40
C ILE A 139 2.97 -10.62 -12.92
N VAL A 140 1.77 -10.19 -12.50
CA VAL A 140 0.71 -10.99 -11.88
C VAL A 140 -0.49 -11.23 -12.81
N GLY A 141 -0.29 -11.46 -14.12
CA GLY A 141 -1.38 -11.62 -15.12
C GLY A 141 -2.69 -12.18 -14.54
N ASP A 142 -2.59 -13.33 -13.85
CA ASP A 142 -3.35 -13.64 -12.62
C ASP A 142 -2.37 -13.91 -11.47
N LEU A 143 -2.70 -13.59 -10.20
CA LEU A 143 -1.83 -13.90 -9.04
C LEU A 143 -1.46 -15.40 -8.94
N GLU A 144 -2.27 -16.27 -9.56
CA GLU A 144 -2.00 -17.72 -9.70
C GLU A 144 -0.77 -18.02 -10.58
N ASP A 145 -0.46 -17.16 -11.56
CA ASP A 145 0.72 -17.32 -12.42
C ASP A 145 2.03 -17.09 -11.67
N LEU A 146 2.04 -16.25 -10.63
CA LEU A 146 3.25 -16.02 -9.83
C LEU A 146 3.73 -17.26 -9.08
N GLU A 147 2.80 -18.04 -8.55
CA GLU A 147 3.15 -19.29 -7.86
C GLU A 147 3.70 -20.34 -8.85
N SER A 148 3.36 -20.25 -10.13
CA SER A 148 3.92 -21.11 -11.17
C SER A 148 5.33 -20.65 -11.62
N GLN A 149 5.52 -19.34 -11.77
CA GLN A 149 6.80 -18.75 -12.21
C GLN A 149 7.84 -18.72 -11.09
N ARG A 150 7.37 -18.58 -9.83
CA ARG A 150 8.17 -18.46 -8.60
C ARG A 150 9.36 -17.52 -8.79
N PRO A 151 9.15 -16.25 -9.18
CA PRO A 151 10.23 -15.27 -9.10
C PRO A 151 10.75 -15.26 -7.66
N LEU A 152 12.08 -15.15 -7.49
CA LEU A 152 12.71 -15.21 -6.16
C LEU A 152 12.40 -16.54 -5.42
N LYS A 153 12.72 -17.70 -6.02
CA LYS A 153 12.39 -19.06 -5.50
C LYS A 153 12.77 -19.31 -4.03
N HIS A 154 13.80 -18.66 -3.53
CA HIS A 154 14.29 -18.80 -2.15
C HIS A 154 14.10 -17.49 -1.38
N LYS A 155 14.31 -17.53 -0.05
CA LYS A 155 14.50 -16.31 0.73
C LYS A 155 15.63 -15.51 0.08
N PHE A 156 15.39 -14.23 -0.18
CA PHE A 156 16.33 -13.35 -0.89
C PHE A 156 16.79 -12.16 -0.05
N LEU A 157 16.23 -11.98 1.15
CA LEU A 157 16.64 -10.94 2.08
C LEU A 157 17.75 -11.43 3.01
N LYS A 158 18.80 -10.62 3.13
CA LYS A 158 19.89 -10.78 4.12
C LYS A 158 19.48 -10.33 5.50
N ILE A 159 18.66 -9.29 5.55
CA ILE A 159 18.22 -8.60 6.75
C ILE A 159 16.70 -8.61 6.83
N ASP A 160 16.17 -8.25 7.99
CA ASP A 160 14.80 -7.81 8.11
C ASP A 160 14.75 -6.28 7.92
N PRO A 161 14.17 -5.77 6.82
CA PRO A 161 14.10 -4.35 6.54
C PRO A 161 13.31 -3.56 7.58
N ALA A 162 12.38 -4.20 8.31
CA ALA A 162 11.60 -3.55 9.36
C ALA A 162 12.38 -3.36 10.66
N LYS A 163 13.51 -4.06 10.82
CA LYS A 163 14.31 -4.06 12.05
C LYS A 163 15.71 -3.44 11.90
N GLN A 164 16.17 -3.19 10.67
CA GLN A 164 17.53 -2.71 10.42
C GLN A 164 17.56 -1.36 9.68
N PRO A 165 18.24 -0.33 10.22
CA PRO A 165 18.47 0.93 9.52
C PRO A 165 19.26 0.73 8.21
N PRO A 166 19.07 1.60 7.19
CA PRO A 166 18.13 2.73 7.17
C PRO A 166 16.68 2.33 6.83
N TRP A 167 16.44 1.07 6.50
CA TRP A 167 15.13 0.57 6.05
C TRP A 167 14.06 0.69 7.14
N ALA A 168 14.41 0.37 8.38
CA ALA A 168 13.47 0.35 9.51
C ALA A 168 12.79 1.70 9.74
N ASP A 169 13.51 2.80 9.57
CA ASP A 169 12.97 4.15 9.76
C ASP A 169 11.92 4.48 8.70
N VAL A 170 12.17 4.08 7.44
CA VAL A 170 11.22 4.26 6.35
C VAL A 170 10.05 3.30 6.48
N THR A 171 10.26 2.06 6.95
CA THR A 171 9.17 1.13 7.26
C THR A 171 8.24 1.72 8.30
N ALA A 172 8.76 2.18 9.44
CA ALA A 172 7.97 2.77 10.50
C ALA A 172 7.21 4.04 10.04
N ALA A 173 7.83 4.87 9.20
CA ALA A 173 7.19 6.08 8.67
C ALA A 173 6.02 5.79 7.70
N ASN A 174 5.97 4.60 7.10
CA ASN A 174 4.94 4.18 6.14
C ASN A 174 3.91 3.20 6.72
N VAL A 175 3.84 3.13 8.05
CA VAL A 175 2.75 2.48 8.79
C VAL A 175 1.69 3.52 9.14
N PRO A 176 0.44 3.40 8.65
CA PRO A 176 -0.62 4.34 8.99
C PRO A 176 -1.02 4.24 10.47
N GLY A 177 -1.82 5.20 10.96
CA GLY A 177 -2.36 5.19 12.33
C GLY A 177 -1.44 5.79 13.40
N GLN A 178 -0.32 6.39 13.02
CA GLN A 178 0.51 7.20 13.95
C GLN A 178 -0.19 8.49 14.41
N GLU A 179 -1.15 8.98 13.61
CA GLU A 179 -1.97 10.16 13.89
C GLU A 179 -3.46 9.79 13.80
N PRO A 180 -4.36 10.47 14.55
CA PRO A 180 -5.78 10.18 14.53
C PRO A 180 -6.42 10.54 13.18
N ILE A 181 -7.32 9.67 12.68
CA ILE A 181 -8.16 9.98 11.52
C ILE A 181 -9.48 10.56 12.05
N ARG A 182 -9.75 11.83 11.76
CA ARG A 182 -10.87 12.58 12.38
C ARG A 182 -12.22 12.43 11.68
N VAL A 183 -12.30 11.54 10.70
CA VAL A 183 -13.51 11.19 9.97
C VAL A 183 -13.85 9.72 10.22
N PRO A 184 -15.10 9.29 10.01
CA PRO A 184 -15.45 7.87 10.09
C PRO A 184 -14.59 7.02 9.14
N VAL A 185 -14.07 5.91 9.65
CA VAL A 185 -13.29 4.93 8.91
C VAL A 185 -14.08 3.63 8.81
N PHE A 186 -14.23 3.10 7.60
CA PHE A 186 -14.73 1.75 7.35
C PHE A 186 -13.57 0.87 6.91
N ILE A 187 -13.39 -0.27 7.57
CA ILE A 187 -12.37 -1.26 7.21
C ILE A 187 -13.07 -2.57 6.84
N ALA A 188 -12.71 -3.15 5.70
CA ALA A 188 -13.12 -4.50 5.31
C ALA A 188 -11.89 -5.42 5.22
N GLN A 189 -12.00 -6.63 5.74
CA GLN A 189 -10.96 -7.66 5.64
C GLN A 189 -11.59 -9.01 5.29
N TRP A 190 -11.00 -9.71 4.32
CA TRP A 190 -11.40 -11.07 3.99
C TRP A 190 -10.64 -12.09 4.83
N LEU A 191 -11.33 -13.13 5.29
CA LEU A 191 -10.77 -14.09 6.23
C LEU A 191 -9.86 -15.15 5.59
N ALA A 192 -9.94 -15.36 4.27
CA ALA A 192 -9.04 -16.26 3.54
C ALA A 192 -7.94 -15.50 2.77
N ASP A 193 -7.70 -14.23 3.13
CA ASP A 193 -6.60 -13.44 2.60
C ASP A 193 -5.25 -14.03 3.04
N LYS A 194 -4.34 -14.17 2.08
CA LYS A 194 -2.99 -14.74 2.24
C LYS A 194 -1.89 -13.76 1.82
N ILE A 195 -2.26 -12.52 1.53
CA ILE A 195 -1.35 -11.43 1.19
C ILE A 195 -1.35 -10.46 2.37
N VAL A 196 -2.50 -9.83 2.61
CA VAL A 196 -2.69 -9.02 3.82
C VAL A 196 -3.41 -9.88 4.84
N HIS A 197 -2.63 -10.54 5.70
CA HIS A 197 -3.15 -11.45 6.70
C HIS A 197 -4.20 -10.75 7.60
N PRO A 198 -5.34 -11.40 7.92
CA PRO A 198 -6.40 -10.77 8.70
C PRO A 198 -5.94 -10.23 10.06
N SER A 199 -4.97 -10.88 10.69
CA SER A 199 -4.38 -10.44 11.96
C SER A 199 -3.79 -9.04 11.90
N VAL A 200 -3.15 -8.68 10.78
CA VAL A 200 -2.55 -7.35 10.57
C VAL A 200 -3.63 -6.27 10.63
N THR A 201 -4.73 -6.47 9.90
CA THR A 201 -5.86 -5.53 9.87
C THR A 201 -6.60 -5.48 11.22
N GLU A 202 -6.73 -6.61 11.92
CA GLU A 202 -7.34 -6.69 13.25
C GLU A 202 -6.56 -5.91 14.31
N GLU A 203 -5.23 -6.01 14.29
CA GLU A 203 -4.34 -5.23 15.16
C GLU A 203 -4.48 -3.74 14.85
N PHE A 204 -4.48 -3.38 13.56
CA PHE A 204 -4.64 -1.99 13.14
C PHE A 204 -5.97 -1.37 13.56
N VAL A 205 -7.09 -2.11 13.47
CA VAL A 205 -8.39 -1.66 14.00
C VAL A 205 -8.30 -1.35 15.50
N THR A 206 -7.58 -2.17 16.26
CA THR A 206 -7.35 -1.93 17.70
C THR A 206 -6.57 -0.64 17.95
N ILE A 207 -5.54 -0.39 17.14
CA ILE A 207 -4.72 0.84 17.18
C ILE A 207 -5.57 2.10 16.91
N LEU A 208 -6.47 2.04 15.93
CA LEU A 208 -7.37 3.15 15.60
C LEU A 208 -8.41 3.40 16.70
N CYS A 209 -9.01 2.33 17.24
CA CYS A 209 -9.96 2.42 18.36
C CYS A 209 -9.29 3.05 19.60
N ALA A 210 -8.05 2.68 19.91
CA ALA A 210 -7.29 3.26 21.02
C ALA A 210 -6.91 4.74 20.84
N ARG A 211 -7.07 5.28 19.62
CA ARG A 211 -6.82 6.68 19.26
C ARG A 211 -8.10 7.47 18.99
N ASP A 212 -9.23 7.01 19.53
CA ASP A 212 -10.55 7.65 19.41
C ASP A 212 -11.03 7.84 17.96
N THR A 213 -10.49 7.06 17.00
CA THR A 213 -10.98 7.07 15.63
C THR A 213 -12.30 6.29 15.57
N THR A 214 -13.32 6.87 14.93
CA THR A 214 -14.60 6.16 14.71
C THR A 214 -14.43 5.12 13.62
N VAL A 215 -14.30 3.85 14.00
CA VAL A 215 -14.06 2.74 13.06
C VAL A 215 -15.26 1.79 13.01
N ARG A 216 -15.67 1.41 11.79
CA ARG A 216 -16.50 0.23 11.53
C ARG A 216 -15.67 -0.83 10.84
N PHE A 217 -15.60 -2.02 11.43
CA PHE A 217 -14.84 -3.14 10.87
C PHE A 217 -15.75 -4.26 10.39
N LEU A 218 -15.56 -4.70 9.15
CA LEU A 218 -16.28 -5.80 8.50
C LEU A 218 -15.31 -6.93 8.20
N LYS A 219 -15.56 -8.11 8.78
CA LYS A 219 -14.91 -9.36 8.39
C LYS A 219 -15.76 -10.07 7.34
N VAL A 220 -15.17 -10.41 6.20
CA VAL A 220 -15.85 -11.05 5.07
C VAL A 220 -15.39 -12.52 4.96
N PRO A 221 -16.27 -13.50 5.17
CA PRO A 221 -15.93 -14.93 5.03
C PRO A 221 -15.59 -15.33 3.58
N ASP A 222 -14.89 -16.45 3.42
CA ASP A 222 -14.83 -17.27 2.20
C ASP A 222 -14.17 -16.68 0.94
N PHE A 223 -13.60 -15.47 0.97
CA PHE A 223 -12.83 -14.93 -0.17
C PHE A 223 -11.38 -14.59 0.19
N GLY A 224 -10.52 -14.56 -0.83
CA GLY A 224 -9.10 -14.22 -0.74
C GLY A 224 -8.79 -12.80 -1.21
N HIS A 225 -7.51 -12.43 -1.26
CA HIS A 225 -7.07 -11.05 -1.54
C HIS A 225 -7.61 -10.40 -2.84
N PRO A 226 -7.68 -11.08 -4.01
CA PRO A 226 -8.02 -10.39 -5.27
C PRO A 226 -9.51 -10.14 -5.51
N THR A 227 -10.43 -10.59 -4.67
CA THR A 227 -11.88 -10.67 -4.98
C THR A 227 -12.66 -9.35 -4.87
N ILE A 228 -12.10 -8.22 -5.27
CA ILE A 228 -12.49 -6.92 -4.71
C ILE A 228 -13.32 -5.99 -5.60
N PRO A 229 -13.02 -5.79 -6.90
CA PRO A 229 -13.69 -4.70 -7.63
C PRO A 229 -15.19 -4.92 -7.88
N GLU A 230 -15.67 -6.16 -7.94
CA GLU A 230 -17.06 -6.42 -8.39
C GLU A 230 -18.13 -6.32 -7.30
N ARG A 231 -17.75 -6.28 -6.00
CA ARG A 231 -18.73 -6.44 -4.90
C ARG A 231 -18.55 -5.53 -3.69
N SER A 232 -17.52 -4.68 -3.67
CA SER A 232 -17.19 -3.86 -2.48
C SER A 232 -17.09 -2.35 -2.74
N ALA A 233 -17.19 -1.93 -4.00
CA ALA A 233 -17.56 -0.55 -4.33
C ALA A 233 -19.10 -0.40 -4.18
N PRO A 234 -19.60 0.68 -3.58
CA PRO A 234 -21.03 0.99 -3.59
C PRO A 234 -21.57 1.22 -5.01
#